data_AF-H1W3J1-F1
#
_entry.id   AF-H1W3J1-F1
#
_cell.length_a   1.000
_cell.length_b   1.000
_cell.length_c   1.000
_cell.angle_alpha   90.00
_cell.angle_beta   90.00
_cell.angle_gamma   90.00
#
_symmetry.space_group_name_H-M   'P 1'
#
loop_
_entity.id
_entity.type
_entity.pdbx_description
1 polymer ?
#
loop_
_entity_poly.entity_id
_entity_poly.type
_entity_poly.pdbx_seq_one_letter_code
_entity_poly.pdbx_strand_id
1 'polypeptide(L)'
;MASIPQALWSAQIPLHIIHPSHPNTPLITSLPRFSYLALLVPRCSSFFRAPVSAFHHEDLLLRNLPLGLLVDLYQPPLPWRLTVSDGDSWDIGDTFLNCVKEADFVRYGNAKRIMSLSKADTSALWNAVRDNDHASFAKINALLLNAPTPLRNVPLR
;
A
#
# COMPACT_ATOMS: atom_id res chain seq x y z
N MET A 1 12.27 -2.84 23.31
CA MET A 1 11.07 -3.33 22.59
C MET A 1 10.71 -2.29 21.55
N ALA A 2 10.39 -2.70 20.32
CA ALA A 2 9.89 -1.76 19.31
C ALA A 2 8.54 -1.19 19.75
N SER A 3 8.26 0.07 19.43
CA SER A 3 6.93 0.66 19.67
C SER A 3 5.88 -0.07 18.83
N ILE A 4 4.62 -0.08 19.28
CA ILE A 4 3.52 -0.72 18.54
C ILE A 4 3.46 -0.24 17.08
N PRO A 5 3.54 1.08 16.77
CA PRO A 5 3.55 1.56 15.38
C PRO A 5 4.71 0.99 14.55
N GLN A 6 5.92 0.95 15.12
CA GLN A 6 7.09 0.40 14.44
C GLN A 6 6.93 -1.11 14.19
N ALA A 7 6.43 -1.86 15.17
CA ALA A 7 6.19 -3.29 15.04
C ALA A 7 5.16 -3.60 13.95
N LEU A 8 4.06 -2.84 13.90
CA LEU A 8 3.04 -2.96 12.85
C LEU A 8 3.57 -2.59 11.47
N TRP A 9 4.37 -1.53 11.37
CA TRP A 9 4.98 -1.10 10.11
C TRP A 9 5.98 -2.13 9.56
N SER A 10 6.77 -2.74 10.43
CA SER A 10 7.72 -3.77 10.05
C SER A 10 7.07 -5.13 9.72
N ALA A 11 5.76 -5.30 9.93
CA ALA A 11 5.07 -6.55 9.63
C ALA A 11 5.10 -6.84 8.12
N GLN A 12 5.39 -8.09 7.76
CA GLN A 12 5.55 -8.56 6.38
C GLN A 12 4.54 -9.67 6.09
N ILE A 13 4.04 -9.70 4.86
CA ILE A 13 3.16 -10.76 4.35
C ILE A 13 3.96 -11.59 3.35
N PRO A 14 4.12 -12.91 3.58
CA PRO A 14 4.77 -13.80 2.62
C PRO A 14 3.81 -14.11 1.46
N LEU A 15 4.30 -13.98 0.23
CA LEU A 15 3.56 -14.09 -1.02
C LEU A 15 4.18 -15.17 -1.91
N HIS A 16 3.30 -15.92 -2.57
CA HIS A 16 3.64 -16.93 -3.57
C HIS A 16 2.90 -16.61 -4.87
N ILE A 17 3.59 -15.96 -5.81
CA ILE A 17 2.99 -15.38 -7.01
C ILE A 17 3.26 -16.29 -8.21
N ILE A 18 2.22 -16.63 -8.98
CA ILE A 18 2.30 -17.48 -10.17
C ILE A 18 1.82 -16.69 -11.38
N HIS A 19 2.53 -16.79 -12.51
CA HIS A 19 2.03 -16.36 -13.80
C HIS A 19 1.51 -17.58 -14.58
N PRO A 20 0.29 -17.54 -15.18
CA PRO A 20 -0.29 -18.70 -15.88
C PRO A 20 0.60 -19.28 -16.99
N SER A 21 1.30 -18.45 -17.74
CA SER A 21 2.28 -18.89 -18.76
C SER A 21 3.55 -19.55 -18.19
N HIS A 22 3.79 -19.43 -16.88
CA HIS A 22 4.99 -19.93 -16.21
C HIS A 22 4.62 -20.64 -14.88
N PRO A 23 3.81 -21.71 -14.93
CA PRO A 23 3.18 -22.28 -13.73
C PRO A 23 4.18 -22.94 -12.77
N ASN A 24 5.35 -23.37 -13.27
CA ASN A 24 6.36 -24.08 -12.49
C ASN A 24 7.46 -23.16 -11.91
N THR A 25 7.38 -21.84 -12.15
CA THR A 25 8.40 -20.89 -11.69
C THR A 25 7.75 -19.75 -10.90
N PRO A 26 7.30 -20.00 -9.67
CA PRO A 26 6.67 -18.97 -8.85
C PRO A 26 7.68 -17.93 -8.34
N LEU A 27 7.22 -16.68 -8.21
CA LEU A 27 7.94 -15.63 -7.49
C LEU A 27 7.56 -15.71 -6.00
N ILE A 28 8.53 -16.11 -5.17
CA ILE A 28 8.40 -16.10 -3.71
C ILE A 28 9.01 -14.82 -3.17
N THR A 29 8.23 -14.01 -2.46
CA THR A 29 8.70 -12.75 -1.86
C THR A 29 7.87 -12.41 -0.62
N SER A 30 8.34 -11.47 0.19
CA SER A 30 7.50 -10.79 1.17
C SER A 30 7.20 -9.37 0.74
N LEU A 31 6.11 -8.80 1.23
CA LEU A 31 5.76 -7.39 1.06
C LEU A 31 5.27 -6.82 2.41
N PRO A 32 5.60 -5.56 2.77
CA PRO A 32 5.14 -4.97 4.02
C PRO A 32 3.61 -4.89 4.10
N ARG A 33 3.06 -5.03 5.30
CA ARG A 33 1.63 -5.00 5.55
C ARG A 33 0.99 -3.67 5.18
N PHE A 34 1.67 -2.56 5.46
CA PHE A 34 1.25 -1.20 5.07
C PHE A 34 1.79 -0.81 3.70
N SER A 35 1.61 -1.68 2.72
CA SER A 35 2.05 -1.50 1.34
C SER A 35 0.93 -1.90 0.36
N TYR A 36 1.22 -1.94 -0.93
CA TYR A 36 0.26 -2.26 -1.99
C TYR A 36 0.84 -3.29 -2.96
N LEU A 37 0.03 -4.27 -3.38
CA LEU A 37 0.44 -5.28 -4.38
C LEU A 37 0.94 -4.64 -5.68
N ALA A 38 0.36 -3.50 -6.09
CA ALA A 38 0.78 -2.74 -7.25
C ALA A 38 2.28 -2.38 -7.25
N LEU A 39 2.93 -2.26 -6.09
CA LEU A 39 4.37 -1.99 -6.02
C LEU A 39 5.24 -3.19 -6.49
N LEU A 40 4.67 -4.39 -6.56
CA LEU A 40 5.35 -5.57 -7.09
C LEU A 40 5.26 -5.66 -8.62
N VAL A 41 4.44 -4.84 -9.29
CA VAL A 41 4.23 -4.91 -10.75
C VAL A 41 5.57 -4.88 -11.52
N PRO A 42 6.48 -3.91 -11.32
CA PRO A 42 7.74 -3.88 -12.09
C PRO A 42 8.61 -5.12 -11.89
N ARG A 43 8.64 -5.63 -10.65
CA ARG A 43 9.40 -6.83 -10.29
C ARG A 43 8.79 -8.09 -10.87
N CYS A 44 7.46 -8.23 -10.82
CA CYS A 44 6.74 -9.36 -11.43
C CYS A 44 6.93 -9.37 -12.94
N SER A 45 6.76 -8.23 -13.60
CA SER A 45 6.93 -8.12 -15.05
C SER A 45 8.34 -8.48 -15.49
N SER A 46 9.35 -8.02 -14.75
CA SER A 46 10.76 -8.38 -15.00
C SER A 46 11.03 -9.88 -14.77
N PHE A 47 10.53 -10.46 -13.68
CA PHE A 47 10.75 -11.85 -13.32
C PHE A 47 10.10 -12.83 -14.31
N PHE A 48 8.83 -12.60 -14.67
CA PHE A 48 8.08 -13.45 -15.60
C PHE A 48 8.33 -13.12 -17.06
N ARG A 49 9.08 -12.05 -17.37
CA ARG A 49 9.32 -11.55 -18.73
C ARG A 49 8.02 -11.36 -19.53
N ALA A 50 6.98 -10.91 -18.85
CA ALA A 50 5.63 -10.72 -19.37
C ALA A 50 4.98 -9.48 -18.72
N PRO A 51 4.04 -8.79 -19.38
CA PRO A 51 3.32 -7.70 -18.74
C PRO A 51 2.48 -8.23 -17.57
N VAL A 52 2.66 -7.63 -16.41
CA VAL A 52 1.86 -7.89 -15.20
C VAL A 52 1.30 -6.57 -14.70
N SER A 53 0.01 -6.53 -14.44
CA SER A 53 -0.66 -5.35 -13.88
C SER A 53 -1.79 -5.70 -12.92
N ALA A 54 -2.26 -6.96 -12.93
CA ALA A 54 -3.35 -7.44 -12.10
C ALA A 54 -2.92 -8.60 -11.19
N PHE A 55 -3.53 -8.68 -10.01
CA PHE A 55 -3.34 -9.75 -9.02
C PHE A 55 -4.68 -10.40 -8.70
N HIS A 56 -4.69 -11.72 -8.64
CA HIS A 56 -5.87 -12.53 -8.36
C HIS A 56 -5.68 -13.38 -7.11
N HIS A 57 -6.71 -13.44 -6.29
CA HIS A 57 -6.90 -14.48 -5.30
C HIS A 57 -7.89 -15.48 -5.90
N GLU A 58 -7.41 -16.69 -6.22
CA GLU A 58 -8.18 -17.65 -7.00
C GLU A 58 -8.58 -17.03 -8.35
N ASP A 59 -9.88 -16.95 -8.65
CA ASP A 59 -10.41 -16.33 -9.87
C ASP A 59 -10.83 -14.86 -9.67
N LEU A 60 -10.66 -14.30 -8.46
CA LEU A 60 -11.10 -12.95 -8.12
C LEU A 60 -9.98 -11.92 -8.30
N LEU A 61 -10.23 -10.92 -9.13
CA LEU A 61 -9.36 -9.75 -9.27
C LEU A 61 -9.33 -8.94 -7.97
N LEU A 62 -8.14 -8.82 -7.39
CA LEU A 62 -7.92 -8.02 -6.19
C LEU A 62 -7.94 -6.53 -6.51
N ARG A 63 -8.66 -5.77 -5.70
CA ARG A 63 -8.67 -4.31 -5.79
C ARG A 63 -7.35 -3.72 -5.28
N ASN A 64 -7.03 -2.52 -5.74
CA ASN A 64 -5.89 -1.71 -5.28
C ASN A 64 -6.11 -1.15 -3.86
N LEU A 65 -6.17 -2.05 -2.88
CA LEU A 65 -6.30 -1.76 -1.46
C LEU A 65 -4.98 -2.06 -0.73
N PRO A 66 -4.77 -1.53 0.48
CA PRO A 66 -3.62 -1.88 1.30
C PRO A 66 -3.51 -3.40 1.49
N LEU A 67 -2.30 -3.94 1.37
CA LEU A 67 -2.03 -5.37 1.44
C LEU A 67 -2.57 -6.00 2.73
N GLY A 68 -2.29 -5.38 3.87
CA GLY A 68 -2.76 -5.85 5.16
C GLY A 68 -4.28 -5.95 5.25
N LEU A 69 -5.00 -4.99 4.67
CA LEU A 69 -6.46 -5.02 4.63
C LEU A 69 -6.97 -6.20 3.79
N LEU A 70 -6.33 -6.45 2.64
CA LEU A 70 -6.71 -7.59 1.81
C LEU A 70 -6.46 -8.92 2.54
N VAL A 71 -5.32 -9.06 3.23
CA VAL A 71 -5.03 -10.26 4.03
C VAL A 71 -6.06 -10.47 5.13
N ASP A 72 -6.43 -9.41 5.87
CA ASP A 72 -7.43 -9.51 6.93
C ASP A 72 -8.81 -9.88 6.38
N LEU A 73 -9.15 -9.39 5.18
CA LEU A 73 -10.44 -9.61 4.53
C LEU A 73 -10.58 -11.03 3.97
N TYR A 74 -9.58 -11.50 3.23
CA TYR A 74 -9.61 -12.81 2.55
C TYR A 74 -9.12 -13.96 3.43
N GLN A 75 -8.40 -13.67 4.52
CA GLN A 75 -7.83 -14.65 5.45
C GLN A 75 -7.14 -15.84 4.76
N PRO A 76 -6.24 -15.61 3.78
CA PRO A 76 -5.64 -16.69 3.02
C PRO A 76 -4.62 -17.49 3.87
N PRO A 77 -4.41 -18.79 3.58
CA PRO A 77 -3.28 -19.51 4.14
C PRO A 77 -1.96 -18.87 3.67
N LEU A 78 -1.00 -18.75 4.59
CA LEU A 78 0.32 -18.20 4.28
C LEU A 78 1.29 -19.32 3.85
N PRO A 79 2.18 -19.08 2.86
CA PRO A 79 2.28 -17.87 2.03
C PRO A 79 1.06 -17.67 1.14
N TRP A 80 0.60 -16.41 1.02
CA TRP A 80 -0.59 -16.09 0.24
C TRP A 80 -0.32 -16.35 -1.24
N ARG A 81 -1.04 -17.32 -1.80
CA ARG A 81 -0.97 -17.70 -3.20
C ARG A 81 -1.78 -16.73 -4.06
N LEU A 82 -1.11 -16.13 -5.02
CA LEU A 82 -1.68 -15.16 -5.95
C LEU A 82 -1.37 -15.55 -7.40
N THR A 83 -2.29 -15.26 -8.30
CA THR A 83 -2.07 -15.40 -9.75
C THR A 83 -2.01 -14.01 -10.39
N VAL A 84 -1.04 -13.77 -11.27
CA VAL A 84 -0.91 -12.50 -11.98
C VAL A 84 -1.41 -12.59 -13.41
N SER A 85 -1.88 -11.47 -13.95
CA SER A 85 -2.19 -11.33 -15.37
C SER A 85 -1.88 -9.91 -15.86
N ASP A 86 -2.06 -9.73 -17.17
CA ASP A 86 -2.18 -8.42 -17.80
C ASP A 86 -3.59 -7.84 -17.60
N GLY A 87 -3.72 -6.52 -17.72
CA GLY A 87 -4.91 -5.74 -17.36
C GLY A 87 -4.61 -4.24 -17.20
N ASP A 88 -5.61 -3.45 -16.81
CA ASP A 88 -5.46 -2.01 -16.65
C ASP A 88 -4.69 -1.66 -15.36
N SER A 89 -3.50 -1.08 -15.50
CA SER A 89 -2.72 -0.58 -14.37
C SER A 89 -3.22 0.79 -13.92
N TRP A 90 -3.32 0.99 -12.60
CA TRP A 90 -3.70 2.27 -11.99
C TRP A 90 -2.48 2.89 -11.29
N ASP A 91 -2.39 4.21 -11.27
CA ASP A 91 -1.39 4.91 -10.46
C ASP A 91 -1.77 4.80 -8.96
N ILE A 92 -1.08 3.90 -8.27
CA ILE A 92 -1.32 3.66 -6.85
C ILE A 92 -0.85 4.83 -5.98
N GLY A 93 0.12 5.63 -6.45
CA GLY A 93 0.62 6.80 -5.75
C GLY A 93 -0.43 7.90 -5.67
N ASP A 94 -1.10 8.18 -6.80
CA ASP A 94 -2.21 9.13 -6.84
C ASP A 94 -3.40 8.65 -5.99
N THR A 95 -3.71 7.36 -6.05
CA THR A 95 -4.76 6.74 -5.21
C THR A 95 -4.45 6.90 -3.72
N PHE A 96 -3.19 6.67 -3.32
CA PHE A 96 -2.72 6.88 -1.95
C PHE A 96 -2.90 8.34 -1.53
N LEU A 97 -2.41 9.30 -2.32
CA LEU A 97 -2.53 10.73 -2.00
C LEU A 97 -3.98 11.19 -1.90
N ASN A 98 -4.87 10.67 -2.74
CA ASN A 98 -6.31 10.96 -2.65
C ASN A 98 -6.92 10.41 -1.36
N CYS A 99 -6.54 9.20 -0.92
CA CYS A 99 -6.96 8.67 0.38
C CYS A 99 -6.45 9.54 1.56
N VAL A 100 -5.23 10.07 1.48
CA VAL A 100 -4.70 10.98 2.49
C VAL A 100 -5.49 12.29 2.52
N LYS A 101 -5.88 12.82 1.35
CA LYS A 101 -6.75 14.02 1.25
C LYS A 101 -8.13 13.79 1.84
N GLU A 102 -8.76 12.66 1.54
CA GLU A 102 -10.04 12.29 2.16
C GLU A 102 -9.92 12.19 3.68
N ALA A 103 -8.86 11.57 4.18
CA ALA A 103 -8.62 11.46 5.61
C ALA A 103 -8.39 12.84 6.27
N ASP A 104 -7.68 13.76 5.61
CA ASP A 104 -7.51 15.15 6.08
C ASP A 104 -8.86 15.89 6.12
N PHE A 105 -9.67 15.73 5.07
CA PHE A 105 -11.02 16.30 5.00
C PHE A 105 -11.91 15.80 6.12
N VAL A 106 -11.92 14.49 6.40
CA VAL A 106 -12.72 13.93 7.49
C VAL A 106 -12.25 14.45 8.86
N ARG A 107 -10.94 14.55 9.08
CA ARG A 107 -10.36 15.06 10.34
C ARG A 107 -10.69 16.52 10.62
N TYR A 108 -10.62 17.40 9.61
CA TYR A 108 -10.66 18.85 9.83
C TYR A 108 -11.78 19.59 9.08
N GLY A 109 -12.60 18.88 8.30
CA GLY A 109 -13.65 19.44 7.44
C GLY A 109 -13.14 20.08 6.15
N ASN A 110 -11.86 19.94 5.83
CA ASN A 110 -11.22 20.41 4.59
C ASN A 110 -9.86 19.70 4.41
N ALA A 111 -9.30 19.71 3.19
CA ALA A 111 -8.01 19.09 2.88
C ALA A 111 -6.83 20.10 2.89
N LYS A 112 -6.94 21.22 3.61
CA LYS A 112 -5.94 22.31 3.50
C LYS A 112 -4.56 21.88 3.99
N ARG A 113 -4.43 20.90 4.88
CA ARG A 113 -3.11 20.55 5.44
C ARG A 113 -2.27 19.80 4.44
N ILE A 114 -2.82 18.72 3.90
CA ILE A 114 -2.12 17.97 2.84
C ILE A 114 -1.86 18.85 1.62
N MET A 115 -2.77 19.79 1.31
CA MET A 115 -2.59 20.75 0.21
C MET A 115 -1.57 21.86 0.52
N SER A 116 -1.28 22.12 1.80
CA SER A 116 -0.25 23.08 2.24
C SER A 116 1.14 22.46 2.34
N LEU A 117 1.24 21.13 2.34
CA LEU A 117 2.53 20.44 2.32
C LEU A 117 3.25 20.72 0.99
N SER A 118 4.57 20.78 1.05
CA SER A 118 5.36 20.96 -0.17
C SER A 118 5.28 19.71 -1.07
N LYS A 119 5.61 19.88 -2.36
CA LYS A 119 5.77 18.74 -3.27
C LYS A 119 6.83 17.75 -2.75
N ALA A 120 7.86 18.24 -2.07
CA ALA A 120 8.89 17.41 -1.45
C ALA A 120 8.31 16.58 -0.30
N ASP A 121 7.50 17.17 0.58
CA ASP A 121 6.89 16.47 1.71
C ASP A 121 5.90 15.39 1.25
N THR A 122 5.05 15.72 0.28
CA THR A 122 4.08 14.77 -0.31
C THR A 122 4.76 13.62 -1.05
N SER A 123 5.84 13.89 -1.77
CA SER A 123 6.66 12.85 -2.40
C SER A 123 7.38 12.00 -1.36
N ALA A 124 7.93 12.61 -0.32
CA ALA A 124 8.60 11.90 0.78
C ALA A 124 7.63 11.00 1.54
N LEU A 125 6.38 11.44 1.76
CA LEU A 125 5.34 10.63 2.37
C LEU A 125 5.05 9.36 1.56
N TRP A 126 4.91 9.48 0.23
CA TRP A 126 4.68 8.33 -0.64
C TRP A 126 5.90 7.41 -0.75
N ASN A 127 7.09 7.99 -0.94
CA ASN A 127 8.34 7.21 -1.00
C ASN A 127 8.59 6.42 0.29
N ALA A 128 8.25 6.99 1.45
CA ALA A 128 8.35 6.29 2.72
C ALA A 128 7.48 5.02 2.78
N VAL A 129 6.29 5.03 2.16
CA VAL A 129 5.46 3.82 2.02
C VAL A 129 6.10 2.82 1.05
N ARG A 130 6.61 3.30 -0.09
CA ARG A 130 7.26 2.47 -1.11
C ARG A 130 8.50 1.76 -0.57
N ASP A 131 9.33 2.49 0.16
CA ASP A 131 10.64 2.05 0.66
C ASP A 131 10.54 1.43 2.06
N ASN A 132 9.31 1.33 2.60
CA ASN A 132 9.03 0.82 3.95
C ASN A 132 9.77 1.57 5.06
N ASP A 133 9.98 2.88 4.90
CA ASP A 133 10.67 3.75 5.87
C ASP A 133 9.67 4.41 6.84
N HIS A 134 9.50 3.77 8.01
CA HIS A 134 8.62 4.28 9.05
C HIS A 134 9.04 5.65 9.60
N ALA A 135 10.34 5.95 9.68
CA ALA A 135 10.82 7.18 10.30
C ALA A 135 10.48 8.39 9.43
N SER A 136 10.73 8.28 8.11
CA SER A 136 10.34 9.30 7.13
C SER A 136 8.82 9.47 7.07
N PHE A 137 8.07 8.36 7.09
CA PHE A 137 6.61 8.40 7.12
C PHE A 137 6.09 9.13 8.37
N ALA A 138 6.56 8.74 9.56
CA ALA A 138 6.12 9.30 10.83
C ALA A 138 6.38 10.81 10.92
N LYS A 139 7.52 11.28 10.40
CA LYS A 139 7.86 12.71 10.38
C LYS A 139 6.83 13.54 9.60
N ILE A 140 6.48 13.12 8.39
CA ILE A 140 5.52 13.86 7.56
C ILE A 140 4.08 13.65 8.06
N ASN A 141 3.73 12.43 8.48
CA ASN A 141 2.41 12.12 9.03
C ASN A 141 2.12 12.92 10.31
N ALA A 142 3.14 13.22 11.13
CA ALA A 142 2.99 14.08 12.29
C ALA A 142 2.54 15.52 11.92
N LEU A 143 2.93 16.05 10.76
CA LEU A 143 2.47 17.36 10.29
C LEU A 143 0.96 17.37 9.98
N LEU A 144 0.43 16.22 9.53
CA LEU A 144 -0.99 16.04 9.25
C LEU A 144 -1.81 15.85 10.54
N LEU A 145 -1.25 15.17 11.54
CA LEU A 145 -1.94 14.83 12.78
C LEU A 145 -1.81 15.91 13.88
N ASN A 146 -0.71 16.65 13.94
CA ASN A 146 -0.44 17.65 14.98
C ASN A 146 -1.00 19.03 14.61
N ALA A 147 -2.31 19.06 14.45
CA ALA A 147 -3.04 20.24 14.08
C ALA A 147 -3.30 21.19 15.26
N PRO A 148 -3.09 22.52 15.13
CA PRO A 148 -3.66 23.51 16.07
C PRO A 148 -5.20 23.56 16.05
N THR A 149 -5.86 22.74 15.24
CA THR A 149 -7.31 22.63 15.16
C THR A 149 -7.76 21.29 15.73
N PRO A 150 -8.81 21.26 16.57
CA PRO A 150 -9.30 20.01 17.13
C PRO A 150 -9.80 19.07 16.02
N LEU A 151 -9.61 17.76 16.25
CA LEU A 151 -10.15 16.72 15.38
C LEU A 151 -11.68 16.79 15.41
N ARG A 152 -12.31 16.84 14.24
CA ARG A 152 -13.76 16.79 14.08
C ARG A 152 -14.27 15.36 14.05
N ASN A 153 -13.67 14.53 13.19
CA ASN A 153 -14.05 13.13 13.01
C ASN A 153 -12.82 12.24 12.86
N VAL A 154 -13.01 10.94 13.07
CA VAL A 154 -11.99 9.91 12.82
C VAL A 154 -12.24 9.28 11.45
N PRO A 155 -11.26 9.29 10.52
CA PRO A 155 -11.38 8.59 9.25
C PRO A 155 -11.43 7.08 9.46
N LEU A 156 -12.58 6.48 9.15
CA LEU A 156 -12.84 5.04 9.25
C LEU A 156 -13.53 4.56 7.97
N ARG A 157 -13.31 3.30 7.60
CA ARG A 157 -13.97 2.60 6.50
C ARG A 157 -14.36 1.20 6.97
#